data_AF-A0A7M7MZT8-F1
#
_entry.id   AF-A0A7M7MZT8-F1
#
_cell.length_a   1.000
_cell.length_b   1.000
_cell.length_c   1.000
_cell.angle_alpha   90.00
_cell.angle_beta   90.00
_cell.angle_gamma   90.00
#
_symmetry.space_group_name_H-M   'P 1'
#
loop_
_entity.id
_entity.type
_entity.pdbx_description
1 polymer ?
#
loop_
_entity_poly.entity_id
_entity_poly.type
_entity_poly.pdbx_seq_one_letter_code
_entity_poly.pdbx_strand_id
1 'polypeptide(L)'
;MVARTSSPHHSNTIATSVHSPPSPAPSSSPPNTGSTAMHPDELHSRGQRLTKESMKKYLEDRCHQTVVIQHAKVAQKSYGNEKSG
;
A
#
# COMPACT_ATOMS: atom_id res chain seq x y z
N MET A 1 70.90 21.28 -6.40
CA MET A 1 70.39 22.66 -6.19
C MET A 1 69.21 22.80 -7.14
N VAL A 2 67.95 23.02 -6.80
CA VAL A 2 67.19 23.33 -5.57
C VAL A 2 65.78 22.76 -5.82
N ALA A 3 65.16 22.18 -4.78
CA ALA A 3 63.76 21.76 -4.80
C ALA A 3 62.83 22.98 -4.82
N ARG A 4 61.71 22.92 -5.56
CA ARG A 4 60.55 23.77 -5.29
C ARG A 4 59.27 22.94 -5.33
N THR A 5 58.57 23.07 -4.22
CA THR A 5 57.31 22.45 -3.80
C THR A 5 56.13 23.25 -4.33
N SER A 6 55.04 22.60 -4.75
CA SER A 6 53.65 23.02 -4.44
C SER A 6 52.64 22.04 -5.05
N SER A 7 52.00 21.21 -4.20
CA SER A 7 50.61 20.74 -4.41
C SER A 7 49.64 21.92 -4.14
N PRO A 8 48.32 21.85 -4.43
CA PRO A 8 47.44 20.71 -4.78
C PRO A 8 46.59 21.00 -6.05
N HIS A 9 45.89 20.05 -6.66
CA HIS A 9 44.48 19.77 -6.35
C HIS A 9 44.07 18.43 -6.97
N HIS A 10 43.47 17.61 -6.11
CA HIS A 10 42.83 16.35 -6.39
C HIS A 10 41.53 16.58 -7.16
N SER A 11 41.47 16.11 -8.41
CA SER A 11 40.22 15.99 -9.15
C SER A 11 40.09 14.55 -9.61
N ASN A 12 39.62 13.69 -8.70
CA ASN A 12 39.04 12.42 -9.10
C ASN A 12 37.81 12.75 -9.97
N THR A 13 37.97 12.62 -11.29
CA THR A 13 36.83 12.58 -12.22
C THR A 13 36.07 11.28 -11.95
N ILE A 14 35.16 11.30 -10.99
CA ILE A 14 34.02 10.39 -11.00
C ILE A 14 33.08 10.88 -12.10
N ALA A 15 33.30 10.39 -13.31
CA ALA A 15 32.28 10.51 -14.34
C ALA A 15 31.05 9.74 -13.84
N THR A 16 30.04 10.47 -13.41
CA THR A 16 28.70 9.97 -13.12
C THR A 16 28.15 9.38 -14.42
N SER A 17 28.32 8.07 -14.60
CA SER A 17 27.55 7.31 -15.57
C SER A 17 26.12 7.31 -15.07
N VAL A 18 25.34 8.28 -15.55
CA VAL A 18 23.90 8.38 -15.32
C VAL A 18 23.24 7.17 -15.99
N HIS A 19 23.08 6.08 -15.23
CA HIS A 19 22.30 4.95 -15.66
C HIS A 19 20.83 5.34 -15.58
N SER A 20 20.27 5.86 -16.68
CA SER A 20 18.84 6.08 -16.82
C SER A 20 18.15 4.72 -16.88
N PRO A 21 17.12 4.44 -16.06
CA PRO A 21 16.34 3.23 -16.23
C PRO A 21 15.64 3.25 -17.60
N PRO A 22 15.57 2.13 -18.34
CA PRO A 22 14.82 2.07 -19.59
C PRO A 22 13.32 2.30 -19.30
N SER A 23 12.65 3.06 -20.17
CA SER A 23 11.19 3.27 -20.07
C SER A 23 10.43 1.94 -20.03
N PRO A 24 9.34 1.83 -19.23
CA PRO A 24 8.48 0.66 -19.28
C PRO A 24 7.87 0.53 -20.68
N ALA A 25 7.91 -0.69 -21.24
CA ALA A 25 7.25 -1.00 -22.51
C ALA A 25 5.73 -0.71 -22.42
N PRO A 26 5.06 -0.38 -23.53
CA PRO A 26 3.61 -0.24 -23.55
C PRO A 26 2.99 -1.59 -23.19
N SER A 27 2.42 -1.70 -21.99
CA SER A 27 1.67 -2.87 -21.56
C SER A 27 0.47 -3.04 -22.47
N SER A 28 0.40 -4.13 -23.24
CA SER A 28 -0.81 -4.50 -23.97
C SER A 28 -1.91 -4.75 -22.93
N SER A 29 -2.89 -3.86 -22.85
CA SER A 29 -4.04 -4.05 -21.96
C SER A 29 -4.76 -5.36 -22.30
N PRO A 30 -5.22 -6.12 -21.29
CA PRO A 30 -5.99 -7.34 -21.54
C PRO A 30 -7.28 -7.00 -22.32
N PRO A 31 -7.74 -7.92 -23.21
CA PRO A 31 -8.92 -7.69 -24.01
C PRO A 31 -10.15 -7.49 -23.11
N ASN A 32 -10.87 -6.40 -23.36
CA ASN A 32 -12.18 -6.11 -22.77
C ASN A 32 -13.18 -7.15 -23.29
N THR A 33 -13.18 -8.33 -22.68
CA THR A 33 -14.27 -9.29 -22.84
C THR A 33 -15.47 -8.70 -22.11
N GLY A 34 -16.47 -8.28 -22.89
CA GLY A 34 -17.71 -7.69 -22.42
C GLY A 34 -18.53 -8.66 -21.59
N SER A 35 -18.09 -8.93 -20.36
CA SER A 35 -18.99 -9.20 -19.26
C SER A 35 -19.28 -7.85 -18.65
N THR A 36 -20.53 -7.40 -18.71
CA THR A 36 -21.03 -6.25 -17.95
C THR A 36 -20.35 -6.28 -16.59
N ALA A 37 -19.39 -5.38 -16.38
CA ALA A 37 -18.71 -5.23 -15.12
C ALA A 37 -19.79 -4.76 -14.15
N MET A 38 -20.46 -5.72 -13.53
CA MET A 38 -21.42 -5.50 -12.46
C MET A 38 -20.67 -4.64 -11.48
N HIS A 39 -21.06 -3.37 -11.40
CA HIS A 39 -20.53 -2.43 -10.44
C HIS A 39 -20.61 -3.14 -9.08
N PRO A 40 -19.59 -3.10 -8.21
CA PRO A 40 -19.65 -3.80 -6.93
C PRO A 40 -20.92 -3.45 -6.12
N ASP A 41 -21.49 -2.27 -6.36
CA ASP A 41 -22.79 -1.81 -5.85
C ASP A 41 -24.01 -2.65 -6.34
N GLU A 42 -23.97 -3.17 -7.58
CA GLU A 42 -25.03 -4.00 -8.17
C GLU A 42 -25.03 -5.44 -7.62
N LEU A 43 -23.89 -5.94 -7.15
CA LEU A 43 -23.80 -7.23 -6.45
C LEU A 43 -24.42 -7.15 -5.05
N HIS A 44 -24.19 -6.04 -4.33
CA HIS A 44 -24.77 -5.80 -3.01
C HIS A 44 -26.29 -5.60 -3.07
N SER A 45 -26.80 -5.09 -4.20
CA SER A 45 -28.24 -4.88 -4.42
C SER A 45 -29.02 -6.19 -4.63
N ARG A 46 -28.34 -7.30 -4.96
CA ARG A 46 -28.91 -8.67 -4.92
C ARG A 46 -28.71 -9.35 -3.57
N GLY A 47 -28.24 -8.62 -2.55
CA GLY A 47 -28.04 -9.11 -1.20
C GLY A 47 -29.32 -9.70 -0.62
N GLN A 48 -29.20 -10.87 0.01
CA GLN A 48 -30.30 -11.52 0.69
C GLN A 48 -30.85 -10.56 1.75
N ARG A 49 -32.08 -10.07 1.55
CA ARG A 49 -32.73 -9.14 2.47
C ARG A 49 -33.09 -9.87 3.76
N LEU A 50 -32.92 -9.20 4.91
CA LEU A 50 -33.34 -9.73 6.19
C LEU A 50 -34.86 -9.95 6.19
N THR A 51 -35.31 -11.19 6.42
CA THR A 51 -36.72 -11.53 6.59
C THR A 51 -37.09 -11.52 8.07
N LYS A 52 -38.40 -11.41 8.37
CA LYS A 52 -38.91 -11.51 9.76
C LYS A 52 -38.55 -12.84 10.42
N GLU A 53 -38.60 -13.93 9.66
CA GLU A 53 -38.25 -15.27 10.14
C GLU A 53 -36.77 -15.37 10.50
N SER A 54 -35.88 -14.92 9.61
CA SER A 54 -34.44 -14.91 9.88
C SER A 54 -34.09 -14.04 11.09
N MET A 55 -34.77 -12.90 11.28
CA MET A 55 -34.58 -12.04 12.45
C MET A 55 -35.08 -12.70 13.74
N LYS A 56 -36.23 -13.38 13.70
CA LYS A 56 -36.75 -14.13 14.84
C LYS A 56 -35.75 -15.19 15.31
N LYS A 57 -35.23 -16.00 14.37
CA LYS A 57 -34.21 -17.01 14.66
C LYS A 57 -32.95 -16.39 15.27
N TYR A 58 -32.47 -15.27 14.73
CA TYR A 58 -31.32 -14.57 15.29
C TYR A 58 -31.54 -14.07 16.73
N LEU A 59 -32.74 -13.59 17.06
CA LEU A 59 -33.07 -13.14 18.41
C LEU A 59 -33.19 -14.30 19.41
N GLU A 60 -33.64 -15.46 18.96
CA GLU A 60 -33.69 -16.71 19.75
C GLU A 60 -32.28 -17.27 19.99
N ASP A 61 -31.48 -17.42 18.92
CA ASP A 61 -30.17 -18.08 18.96
C ASP A 61 -29.04 -17.14 19.42
N ARG A 62 -29.23 -15.81 19.37
CA ARG A 62 -28.26 -14.76 19.75
C ARG A 62 -26.86 -14.98 19.17
N CYS A 63 -26.80 -15.47 17.93
CA CYS A 63 -25.57 -15.91 17.26
C CYS A 63 -24.75 -14.75 16.66
N HIS A 64 -24.31 -13.82 17.50
CA HIS A 64 -23.51 -12.67 17.08
C HIS A 64 -22.03 -13.06 16.99
N GLN A 65 -21.33 -12.55 15.98
CA GLN A 65 -19.86 -12.59 15.97
C GLN A 65 -19.32 -11.30 16.59
N THR A 66 -18.48 -11.43 17.62
CA THR A 66 -17.86 -10.28 18.29
C THR A 66 -16.35 -10.30 18.05
N VAL A 67 -15.83 -9.16 17.61
CA VAL A 67 -14.38 -8.92 17.50
C VAL A 67 -14.04 -7.77 18.43
N VAL A 68 -13.14 -8.00 19.38
CA VAL A 68 -12.69 -7.00 20.35
C VAL A 68 -11.27 -6.56 19.98
N ILE A 69 -11.08 -5.27 19.74
CA ILE A 69 -9.77 -4.68 19.48
C ILE A 69 -9.37 -3.89 20.72
N GLN A 70 -8.35 -4.35 21.41
CA GLN A 70 -7.76 -3.64 22.54
C GLN A 70 -6.53 -2.89 22.05
N HIS A 71 -6.46 -1.61 22.40
CA HIS A 71 -5.30 -0.77 22.11
C HIS A 71 -5.00 0.14 23.31
N ALA A 72 -3.74 0.52 23.46
CA ALA A 72 -3.36 1.55 24.41
C ALA A 72 -4.06 2.87 24.05
N LYS A 73 -4.40 3.68 25.06
CA LYS A 73 -5.06 4.98 24.85
C LYS A 73 -4.10 6.06 24.33
N VAL A 74 -2.81 5.84 24.51
CA VAL A 74 -1.74 6.73 24.09
C VAL A 74 -0.68 5.92 23.34
N ALA A 75 0.01 6.57 22.42
CA ALA A 75 1.18 6.05 21.74
C ALA A 75 2.22 7.15 21.64
N GLN A 76 3.50 6.78 21.67
CA GLN A 76 4.59 7.72 21.47
C GLN A 76 4.80 7.94 19.98
N LYS A 77 4.94 9.21 19.58
CA LYS A 77 5.32 9.56 18.21
C LYS A 77 6.76 9.13 17.95
N SER A 78 6.99 8.41 16.87
CA SER A 78 8.33 8.19 16.32
C SER A 78 8.70 9.34 15.38
N TYR A 79 9.94 9.84 15.48
CA TYR A 79 10.45 10.91 14.61
C TYR A 79 11.39 10.33 13.54
N GLY A 80 11.54 11.00 12.39
CA GLY A 80 12.41 10.48 11.32
C GLY A 80 11.94 9.14 10.76
N ASN A 81 12.86 8.17 10.60
CA ASN A 81 12.59 6.84 10.05
C ASN A 81 12.56 5.72 11.12
N GLU A 82 12.52 6.09 12.41
CA GLU A 82 12.46 5.10 13.49
C GLU A 82 11.03 4.60 13.70
N LYS A 83 10.88 3.31 14.04
CA LYS A 83 9.62 2.73 14.48
C LYS A 83 9.74 2.49 15.98
N SER A 84 8.91 3.14 16.78
CA SER A 84 8.80 2.84 18.22
C SER A 84 8.13 1.47 18.37
N GLY A 85 8.89 0.51 18.87
CA GLY A 85 8.42 -0.85 19.16
C GLY A 85 7.65 -0.96 20.46
#